data_AF-A0A939I9R4-F1
#
_entry.id   AF-A0A939I9R4-F1
#
_cell.length_a   1.000
_cell.length_b   1.000
_cell.length_c   1.000
_cell.angle_alpha   90.00
_cell.angle_beta   90.00
_cell.angle_gamma   90.00
#
_symmetry.space_group_name_H-M   'P 1'
#
loop_
_entity.id
_entity.type
_entity.pdbx_description
1 polymer ?
#
loop_
_entity_poly.entity_id
_entity_poly.type
_entity_poly.pdbx_seq_one_letter_code
_entity_poly.pdbx_strand_id
1 'polypeptide(L)'
;MPLRIVCTDYAKLGERCQIAGVTALHGHRDYEEGAIVPTGDWRPINNDEAASFRAPGGARPSEVAELVSLSALPHQQAEPAPWWTVTPPFTPTPTTRYANHATTPGDVLTATVNFENGKRLGLHLDNWDRLPFGQRHLSRRRLCLNAGPGPRYLLLGDADALTICRHLHRDHGRRYPHTSDIRAYVHTGQPLRCLRVRLEPGEGYIAPTELLPHDGSTTGFQESSTAAFWLDHWPVGTLPSLVTSARPGRGGAGRPSAR
;
A
#
# COMPACT_ATOMS: atom_id res chain seq x y z
N MET A 1 -14.66 5.40 -1.95
CA MET A 1 -13.96 5.77 -3.19
C MET A 1 -13.21 4.54 -3.71
N PRO A 2 -13.00 4.42 -5.02
CA PRO A 2 -12.16 3.37 -5.57
C PRO A 2 -10.70 3.59 -5.19
N LEU A 3 -9.89 2.53 -5.20
CA LEU A 3 -8.44 2.62 -5.13
C LEU A 3 -7.91 3.61 -6.18
N ARG A 4 -7.03 4.52 -5.76
CA ARG A 4 -6.33 5.45 -6.65
C ARG A 4 -4.83 5.39 -6.43
N ILE A 5 -4.08 5.35 -7.52
CA ILE A 5 -2.62 5.31 -7.56
C ILE A 5 -2.12 6.52 -8.35
N VAL A 6 -1.13 7.21 -7.80
CA VAL A 6 -0.44 8.28 -8.53
C VAL A 6 0.42 7.65 -9.63
N CYS A 7 -0.01 7.80 -10.87
CA CYS A 7 0.62 7.16 -12.02
C CYS A 7 0.44 8.04 -13.28
N THR A 8 1.51 8.15 -14.06
CA THR A 8 1.47 8.71 -15.43
C THR A 8 2.02 7.76 -16.48
N ASP A 9 2.58 6.63 -16.07
CA ASP A 9 3.17 5.60 -16.94
C ASP A 9 2.47 4.26 -16.70
N TYR A 10 1.43 3.97 -17.51
CA TYR A 10 0.60 2.78 -17.35
C TYR A 10 1.35 1.49 -17.67
N ALA A 11 2.35 1.53 -18.56
CA ALA A 11 3.18 0.37 -18.85
C ALA A 11 3.96 -0.05 -17.61
N LYS A 12 4.63 0.89 -16.95
CA LYS A 12 5.35 0.61 -15.69
C LYS A 12 4.44 0.13 -14.57
N LEU A 13 3.22 0.65 -14.49
CA LEU A 13 2.24 0.15 -13.52
C LEU A 13 1.85 -1.30 -13.87
N GLY A 14 1.54 -1.59 -15.13
CA GLY A 14 1.17 -2.92 -15.61
C GLY A 14 2.25 -3.99 -15.42
N GLU A 15 3.52 -3.64 -15.63
CA GLU A 15 4.68 -4.54 -15.42
C GLU A 15 4.83 -5.03 -13.97
N ARG A 16 4.22 -4.33 -13.02
CA ARG A 16 4.37 -4.56 -11.58
C ARG A 16 3.07 -4.99 -10.91
N CYS A 17 1.95 -4.88 -11.60
CA CYS A 17 0.62 -5.07 -11.03
C CYS A 17 -0.10 -6.26 -11.62
N GLN A 18 -0.70 -7.05 -10.74
CA GLN A 18 -1.66 -8.08 -11.09
C GLN A 18 -2.92 -7.92 -10.25
N ILE A 19 -4.05 -8.40 -10.74
CA ILE A 19 -5.34 -8.32 -10.06
C ILE A 19 -5.97 -9.72 -9.96
N ALA A 20 -6.66 -9.96 -8.86
CA ALA A 20 -7.39 -11.19 -8.58
C ALA A 20 -8.68 -10.88 -7.81
N GLY A 21 -9.56 -11.87 -7.70
CA GLY A 21 -10.66 -11.86 -6.74
C GLY A 21 -10.16 -11.99 -5.30
N VAL A 22 -11.11 -11.95 -4.36
CA VAL A 22 -10.86 -12.29 -2.96
C VAL A 22 -11.87 -13.31 -2.47
N THR A 23 -11.52 -14.03 -1.42
CA THR A 23 -12.39 -14.98 -0.74
C THR A 23 -12.21 -14.88 0.76
N ALA A 24 -13.26 -15.23 1.51
CA ALA A 24 -13.20 -15.38 2.96
C ALA A 24 -12.74 -16.80 3.32
N LEU A 25 -11.77 -16.91 4.22
CA LEU A 25 -11.33 -18.19 4.77
C LEU A 25 -12.15 -18.56 6.01
N HIS A 26 -12.57 -19.82 6.07
CA HIS A 26 -13.29 -20.42 7.18
C HIS A 26 -12.56 -21.65 7.69
N GLY A 27 -12.33 -21.75 9.00
CA GLY A 27 -11.67 -22.90 9.63
C GLY A 27 -10.19 -23.11 9.25
N HIS A 28 -9.55 -22.13 8.58
CA HIS A 28 -8.14 -22.24 8.22
C HIS A 28 -7.25 -22.03 9.45
N ARG A 29 -6.30 -22.94 9.70
CA ARG A 29 -5.49 -22.95 10.93
C ARG A 29 -4.65 -21.67 11.12
N ASP A 30 -4.05 -21.17 10.04
CA ASP A 30 -3.09 -20.06 10.07
C ASP A 30 -3.74 -18.67 9.99
N TYR A 31 -5.07 -18.60 9.81
CA TYR A 31 -5.80 -17.35 9.59
C TYR A 31 -6.91 -17.16 10.63
N GLU A 32 -7.25 -15.90 10.85
CA GLU A 32 -8.47 -15.57 11.60
C GLU A 32 -9.71 -16.04 10.86
N GLU A 33 -10.75 -16.33 11.63
CA GLU A 33 -12.04 -16.70 11.06
C GLU A 33 -12.59 -15.53 10.22
N GLY A 34 -12.95 -15.83 8.98
CA GLY A 34 -13.43 -14.85 8.00
C GLY A 34 -12.34 -13.96 7.42
N ALA A 35 -11.05 -14.28 7.58
CA ALA A 35 -9.96 -13.52 6.95
C ALA A 35 -10.16 -13.44 5.42
N ILE A 36 -10.02 -12.23 4.86
CA ILE A 36 -10.17 -12.01 3.42
C ILE A 36 -8.81 -12.13 2.76
N VAL A 37 -8.68 -13.06 1.82
CA VAL A 37 -7.43 -13.32 1.09
C VAL A 37 -7.64 -13.32 -0.42
N PRO A 38 -6.62 -13.05 -1.24
CA PRO A 38 -6.72 -13.21 -2.69
C PRO A 38 -7.00 -14.65 -3.08
N THR A 39 -7.77 -14.85 -4.15
CA THR A 39 -8.11 -16.19 -4.70
C THR A 39 -6.96 -16.87 -5.44
N GLY A 40 -5.90 -16.14 -5.76
CA GLY A 40 -4.70 -16.70 -6.42
C GLY A 40 -4.75 -16.75 -7.95
N ASP A 41 -5.91 -16.47 -8.55
CA ASP A 41 -6.15 -16.36 -10.01
C ASP A 41 -5.60 -15.05 -10.59
N TRP A 42 -4.34 -14.75 -10.27
CA TRP A 42 -3.68 -13.52 -10.65
C TRP A 42 -3.54 -13.39 -12.16
N ARG A 43 -3.98 -12.25 -12.69
CA ARG A 43 -3.68 -11.83 -14.06
C ARG A 43 -3.04 -10.45 -14.09
N PRO A 44 -2.18 -10.15 -15.07
CA PRO A 44 -1.72 -8.77 -15.31
C PRO A 44 -2.91 -7.81 -15.47
N ILE A 45 -2.74 -6.58 -15.01
CA ILE A 45 -3.69 -5.51 -15.34
C ILE A 45 -3.44 -5.01 -16.76
N ASN A 46 -4.50 -4.64 -17.47
CA ASN A 46 -4.36 -3.97 -18.76
C ASN A 46 -4.33 -2.43 -18.61
N ASN A 47 -4.14 -1.70 -19.72
CA ASN A 47 -4.06 -0.24 -19.71
C ASN A 47 -5.35 0.45 -19.26
N ASP A 48 -6.53 -0.12 -19.56
CA ASP A 48 -7.82 0.44 -19.14
C ASP A 48 -7.99 0.30 -17.62
N GLU A 49 -7.58 -0.83 -17.06
CA GLU A 49 -7.55 -1.04 -15.61
C GLU A 49 -6.54 -0.11 -14.94
N ALA A 50 -5.33 0.01 -15.48
CA ALA A 50 -4.33 0.96 -15.01
C ALA A 50 -4.86 2.41 -15.02
N ALA A 51 -5.56 2.80 -16.10
CA ALA A 51 -6.20 4.10 -16.21
C ALA A 51 -7.33 4.28 -15.19
N SER A 52 -8.09 3.22 -14.89
CA SER A 52 -9.17 3.25 -13.88
C SER A 52 -8.65 3.49 -12.46
N PHE A 53 -7.42 3.03 -12.16
CA PHE A 53 -6.76 3.28 -10.88
C PHE A 53 -6.06 4.64 -10.83
N ARG A 54 -5.94 5.37 -11.93
CA ARG A 54 -5.18 6.62 -11.93
C ARG A 54 -5.84 7.67 -11.03
N ALA A 55 -5.06 8.25 -10.13
CA ALA A 55 -5.48 9.41 -9.37
C ALA A 55 -5.74 10.62 -10.28
N PRO A 56 -6.86 11.35 -10.11
CA PRO A 56 -7.07 12.60 -10.84
C PRO A 56 -6.02 13.65 -10.44
N GLY A 57 -5.79 14.62 -11.32
CA GLY A 57 -4.93 15.76 -11.00
C GLY A 57 -5.47 16.52 -9.77
N GLY A 58 -4.61 16.75 -8.78
CA GLY A 58 -5.01 17.42 -7.53
C GLY A 58 -5.71 16.53 -6.51
N ALA A 59 -5.68 15.21 -6.66
CA ALA A 59 -6.18 14.28 -5.64
C ALA A 59 -5.53 14.54 -4.27
N ARG A 60 -6.33 14.40 -3.21
CA ARG A 60 -5.84 14.62 -1.84
C ARG A 60 -4.91 13.48 -1.42
N PRO A 61 -3.91 13.72 -0.55
CA PRO A 61 -3.03 12.65 -0.06
C PRO A 61 -3.80 11.47 0.58
N SER A 62 -4.93 11.75 1.24
CA SER A 62 -5.81 10.75 1.85
C SER A 62 -6.54 9.85 0.85
N GLU A 63 -6.49 10.17 -0.44
CA GLU A 63 -7.24 9.46 -1.49
C GLU A 63 -6.33 8.59 -2.36
N VAL A 64 -5.00 8.63 -2.16
CA VAL A 64 -4.06 8.05 -3.13
C VAL A 64 -2.96 7.21 -2.47
N ALA A 65 -2.65 6.10 -3.14
CA ALA A 65 -1.42 5.35 -2.94
C ALA A 65 -0.34 5.84 -3.93
N GLU A 66 0.91 5.84 -3.48
CA GLU A 66 2.08 6.18 -4.28
C GLU A 66 3.07 5.03 -4.22
N LEU A 67 3.56 4.61 -5.39
CA LEU A 67 4.63 3.63 -5.49
C LEU A 67 5.95 4.39 -5.58
N VAL A 68 6.85 4.17 -4.63
CA VAL A 68 8.02 5.02 -4.42
C VAL A 68 9.32 4.22 -4.48
N SER A 69 10.37 4.85 -4.97
CA SER A 69 11.71 4.28 -5.03
C SER A 69 12.66 5.10 -4.18
N LEU A 70 13.54 4.40 -3.47
CA LEU A 70 14.68 5.00 -2.79
C LEU A 70 15.98 4.64 -3.49
N SER A 71 15.99 4.71 -4.82
CA SER A 71 17.14 4.39 -5.67
C SER A 71 18.43 5.17 -5.32
N ALA A 72 18.37 6.10 -4.37
CA ALA A 72 19.49 6.86 -3.80
C ALA A 72 19.96 6.36 -2.41
N LEU A 73 19.39 5.30 -1.82
CA LEU A 73 20.05 4.65 -0.69
C LEU A 73 21.35 4.06 -1.24
N PRO A 74 22.53 4.51 -0.76
CA PRO A 74 23.78 3.90 -1.19
C PRO A 74 23.63 2.40 -0.97
N HIS A 75 23.94 1.62 -2.01
CA HIS A 75 24.03 0.17 -1.93
C HIS A 75 24.61 -0.18 -0.55
N GLN A 76 23.79 -0.73 0.35
CA GLN A 76 24.28 -1.29 1.60
C GLN A 76 25.01 -2.60 1.26
N GLN A 77 26.14 -2.46 0.57
CA GLN A 77 27.24 -3.41 0.60
C GLN A 77 27.97 -3.18 1.92
N ALA A 78 27.47 -3.78 2.99
CA ALA A 78 28.21 -4.21 4.19
C ALA A 78 27.22 -4.31 5.36
N GLU A 79 26.91 -5.56 5.74
CA GLU A 79 26.25 -5.94 7.00
C GLU A 79 24.84 -5.36 7.24
N PRO A 80 23.94 -6.07 7.94
CA PRO A 80 22.63 -5.54 8.26
C PRO A 80 22.79 -4.43 9.30
N ALA A 81 22.97 -3.19 8.86
CA ALA A 81 22.76 -2.04 9.73
C ALA A 81 21.36 -2.22 10.37
N PRO A 82 21.24 -2.16 11.70
CA PRO A 82 19.98 -2.49 12.34
C PRO A 82 18.92 -1.51 11.83
N TRP A 83 17.78 -2.03 11.38
CA TRP A 83 16.73 -1.35 10.61
C TRP A 83 16.22 -0.02 11.21
N TRP A 84 16.45 0.24 12.51
CA TRP A 84 16.15 1.52 13.16
C TRP A 84 17.10 2.65 12.76
N THR A 85 18.24 2.33 12.11
CA THR A 85 19.17 3.28 11.50
C THR A 85 18.77 3.70 10.09
N VAL A 86 17.73 3.08 9.51
CA VAL A 86 17.09 3.59 8.29
C VAL A 86 16.40 4.89 8.66
N THR A 87 17.17 5.96 8.68
CA THR A 87 16.65 7.31 8.70
C THR A 87 15.76 7.39 7.46
N PRO A 88 14.49 7.82 7.58
CA PRO A 88 13.68 8.02 6.40
C PRO A 88 14.51 8.87 5.41
N PRO A 89 14.54 8.51 4.12
CA PRO A 89 15.42 9.11 3.11
C PRO A 89 14.96 10.53 2.71
N PHE A 90 14.21 11.18 3.60
CA PHE A 90 13.68 12.52 3.52
C PHE A 90 13.80 13.15 4.90
N THR A 91 13.87 14.48 4.95
CA THR A 91 13.86 15.22 6.22
C THR A 91 12.57 14.87 6.98
N PRO A 92 12.64 14.17 8.12
CA PRO A 92 11.46 13.87 8.91
C PRO A 92 10.79 15.18 9.30
N THR A 93 9.45 15.21 9.26
CA THR A 93 8.72 16.31 9.88
C THR A 93 8.66 16.06 11.39
N PRO A 94 8.32 17.07 12.21
CA PRO A 94 8.07 16.85 13.64
C PRO A 94 6.98 15.81 13.95
N THR A 95 6.11 15.49 12.98
CA THR A 95 5.02 14.52 13.10
C THR A 95 5.36 13.13 12.52
N THR A 96 6.49 12.98 11.82
CA THR A 96 6.96 11.67 11.34
C THR A 96 7.20 10.74 12.53
N ARG A 97 6.59 9.56 12.51
CA ARG A 97 6.81 8.52 13.53
C ARG A 97 7.22 7.23 12.87
N TYR A 98 8.31 6.63 13.34
CA TYR A 98 8.59 5.23 13.08
C TYR A 98 7.51 4.39 13.75
N ALA A 99 6.86 3.49 13.00
CA ALA A 99 5.77 2.67 13.51
C ALA A 99 6.28 1.31 13.94
N ASN A 100 6.82 0.52 13.00
CA ASN A 100 7.45 -0.78 13.28
C ASN A 100 8.21 -1.28 12.03
N HIS A 101 8.75 -2.48 12.10
CA HIS A 101 9.24 -3.27 11.00
C HIS A 101 8.75 -4.72 11.18
N ALA A 102 8.75 -5.48 10.11
CA ALA A 102 8.41 -6.91 10.16
C ALA A 102 9.16 -7.67 9.07
N THR A 103 9.77 -8.80 9.46
CA THR A 103 10.31 -9.79 8.53
C THR A 103 9.23 -10.83 8.24
N THR A 104 8.92 -11.02 6.97
CA THR A 104 8.00 -12.04 6.46
C THR A 104 8.83 -13.12 5.76
N PRO A 105 8.66 -14.40 6.13
CA PRO A 105 9.27 -15.51 5.38
C PRO A 105 8.88 -15.49 3.90
N GLY A 106 9.60 -16.24 3.07
CA GLY A 106 9.18 -16.50 1.69
C GLY A 106 7.84 -17.22 1.62
N ASP A 107 7.15 -17.05 0.50
CA ASP A 107 5.92 -17.74 0.13
C ASP A 107 4.72 -17.57 1.08
N VAL A 108 4.56 -16.36 1.65
CA VAL A 108 3.44 -16.03 2.53
C VAL A 108 2.34 -15.27 1.77
N LEU A 109 1.12 -15.81 1.79
CA LEU A 109 -0.05 -15.22 1.11
C LEU A 109 -0.46 -13.87 1.67
N THR A 110 -0.58 -13.71 2.99
CA THR A 110 -0.72 -12.38 3.60
C THR A 110 0.15 -12.25 4.86
N ALA A 111 0.80 -11.12 5.05
CA ALA A 111 1.94 -10.98 5.95
C ALA A 111 1.54 -10.68 7.41
N THR A 112 0.45 -9.96 7.62
CA THR A 112 0.12 -9.39 8.93
C THR A 112 -0.46 -10.44 9.87
N VAL A 113 0.17 -10.57 11.04
CA VAL A 113 -0.23 -11.49 12.12
C VAL A 113 -0.86 -10.68 13.25
N ASN A 114 -2.00 -11.15 13.76
CA ASN A 114 -2.54 -10.67 15.02
C ASN A 114 -1.70 -11.25 16.16
N PHE A 115 -1.04 -10.36 16.90
CA PHE A 115 -0.17 -10.75 18.02
C PHE A 115 -0.91 -11.41 19.18
N GLU A 116 -2.22 -11.19 19.32
CA GLU A 116 -3.03 -11.77 20.40
C GLU A 116 -3.27 -13.28 20.21
N ASN A 117 -3.39 -13.73 18.96
CA ASN A 117 -3.77 -15.11 18.66
C ASN A 117 -2.81 -15.83 17.68
N GLY A 118 -1.79 -15.14 17.18
CA GLY A 118 -0.79 -15.68 16.25
C GLY A 118 -1.31 -15.96 14.84
N LYS A 119 -2.55 -15.59 14.52
CA LYS A 119 -3.18 -15.86 13.23
C LYS A 119 -3.06 -14.68 12.27
N ARG A 120 -3.10 -14.97 10.97
CA ARG A 120 -3.04 -13.96 9.92
C ARG A 120 -4.39 -13.26 9.73
N LEU A 121 -4.35 -11.94 9.56
CA LEU A 121 -5.55 -11.11 9.43
C LEU A 121 -6.21 -11.22 8.06
N GLY A 122 -5.41 -11.43 7.00
CA GLY A 122 -5.81 -11.16 5.61
C GLY A 122 -5.76 -9.67 5.28
N LEU A 123 -6.43 -9.27 4.20
CA LEU A 123 -6.68 -7.86 3.89
C LEU A 123 -7.35 -7.17 5.10
N HIS A 124 -6.74 -6.09 5.56
CA HIS A 124 -7.14 -5.41 6.79
C HIS A 124 -7.08 -3.89 6.65
N LEU A 125 -7.66 -3.20 7.63
CA LEU A 125 -7.47 -1.77 7.83
C LEU A 125 -6.55 -1.57 9.01
N ASP A 126 -5.59 -0.66 8.85
CA ASP A 126 -4.86 -0.12 9.99
C ASP A 126 -5.81 0.73 10.86
N ASN A 127 -5.45 0.93 12.14
CA ASN A 127 -6.20 1.75 13.09
C ASN A 127 -5.26 2.46 14.08
N TRP A 128 -4.21 3.10 13.56
CA TRP A 128 -3.21 3.83 14.36
C TRP A 128 -3.78 5.11 14.97
N ASP A 129 -4.52 5.89 14.18
CA ASP A 129 -5.13 7.16 14.58
C ASP A 129 -6.53 6.96 15.18
N ARG A 130 -7.15 5.80 14.93
CA ARG A 130 -8.47 5.41 15.48
C ARG A 130 -9.53 6.48 15.21
N LEU A 131 -9.51 7.09 14.03
CA LEU A 131 -10.47 8.14 13.68
C LEU A 131 -11.83 7.54 13.27
N PRO A 132 -12.95 8.19 13.64
CA PRO A 132 -14.28 7.79 13.19
C PRO A 132 -14.47 8.07 11.69
N PHE A 133 -15.50 7.48 11.09
CA PHE A 133 -15.84 7.55 9.67
C PHE A 133 -15.69 8.96 9.08
N GLY A 134 -16.33 9.97 9.69
CA GLY A 134 -16.36 11.33 9.16
C GLY A 134 -14.98 12.01 9.15
N GLN A 135 -14.05 11.55 9.97
CA GLN A 135 -12.70 12.10 10.10
C GLN A 135 -11.63 11.16 9.55
N ARG A 136 -12.01 9.97 9.05
CA ARG A 136 -11.06 8.94 8.62
C ARG A 136 -10.10 9.41 7.52
N HIS A 137 -10.55 10.35 6.68
CA HIS A 137 -9.73 11.00 5.66
C HIS A 137 -8.60 11.88 6.22
N LEU A 138 -8.61 12.17 7.52
CA LEU A 138 -7.56 12.90 8.22
C LEU A 138 -6.51 11.97 8.83
N SER A 139 -6.61 10.65 8.65
CA SER A 139 -5.58 9.73 9.16
C SER A 139 -4.24 9.99 8.47
N ARG A 140 -3.17 9.73 9.21
CA ARG A 140 -1.81 9.65 8.67
C ARG A 140 -1.76 8.58 7.58
N ARG A 141 -0.85 8.81 6.62
CA ARG A 141 -0.49 7.84 5.60
C ARG A 141 0.64 6.99 6.14
N ARG A 142 0.72 5.75 5.68
CA ARG A 142 1.80 4.82 6.00
C ARG A 142 2.80 4.79 4.87
N LEU A 143 4.05 5.09 5.19
CA LEU A 143 5.19 4.74 4.36
C LEU A 143 5.61 3.31 4.73
N CYS A 144 5.79 2.48 3.72
CA CYS A 144 6.40 1.16 3.85
C CYS A 144 7.57 1.08 2.87
N LEU A 145 8.73 0.61 3.34
CA LEU A 145 9.90 0.34 2.52
C LEU A 145 10.27 -1.13 2.61
N ASN A 146 10.47 -1.78 1.47
CA ASN A 146 11.08 -3.11 1.42
C ASN A 146 12.59 -2.96 1.66
N ALA A 147 13.03 -3.22 2.88
CA ALA A 147 14.42 -3.19 3.30
C ALA A 147 15.04 -4.60 3.39
N GLY A 148 14.28 -5.65 3.05
CA GLY A 148 14.76 -7.02 3.07
C GLY A 148 15.48 -7.43 1.79
N PRO A 149 16.12 -8.60 1.81
CA PRO A 149 16.85 -9.12 0.65
C PRO A 149 15.90 -9.61 -0.47
N GLY A 150 14.68 -10.04 -0.12
CA GLY A 150 13.71 -10.55 -1.07
C GLY A 150 12.69 -9.51 -1.56
N PRO A 151 12.13 -9.70 -2.77
CA PRO A 151 10.97 -8.93 -3.22
C PRO A 151 9.74 -9.18 -2.34
N ARG A 152 8.77 -8.28 -2.40
CA ARG A 152 7.44 -8.46 -1.79
C ARG A 152 6.34 -7.90 -2.66
N TYR A 153 5.12 -8.29 -2.37
CA TYR A 153 3.92 -7.64 -2.86
C TYR A 153 3.31 -6.74 -1.79
N LEU A 154 2.84 -5.56 -2.21
CA LEU A 154 1.76 -4.84 -1.53
C LEU A 154 0.43 -5.34 -2.09
N LEU A 155 -0.49 -5.76 -1.22
CA LEU A 155 -1.86 -6.11 -1.56
C LEU A 155 -2.77 -4.91 -1.26
N LEU A 156 -3.68 -4.56 -2.16
CA LEU A 156 -4.65 -3.46 -2.03
C LEU A 156 -6.03 -3.89 -2.49
N GLY A 157 -7.05 -3.67 -1.67
CA GLY A 157 -8.45 -3.77 -2.08
C GLY A 157 -8.85 -2.58 -2.95
N ASP A 158 -9.74 -2.81 -3.92
CA ASP A 158 -10.19 -1.76 -4.85
C ASP A 158 -11.37 -0.91 -4.33
N ALA A 159 -11.88 -1.19 -3.13
CA ALA A 159 -12.88 -0.40 -2.42
C ALA A 159 -12.35 0.11 -1.07
N ASP A 160 -12.49 1.41 -0.81
CA ASP A 160 -12.08 1.99 0.48
C ASP A 160 -13.07 1.72 1.63
N ALA A 161 -12.58 1.92 2.84
CA ALA A 161 -13.28 1.77 4.10
C ALA A 161 -14.55 2.62 4.19
N LEU A 162 -14.57 3.79 3.53
CA LEU A 162 -15.74 4.67 3.53
C LEU A 162 -16.86 4.17 2.61
N THR A 163 -16.51 3.60 1.47
CA THR A 163 -17.47 2.89 0.60
C THR A 163 -18.00 1.66 1.32
N ILE A 164 -17.12 0.85 1.90
CA ILE A 164 -17.50 -0.36 2.65
C ILE A 164 -18.45 -0.01 3.81
N CYS A 165 -18.10 0.98 4.63
CA CYS A 165 -18.94 1.37 5.77
C CYS A 165 -20.30 1.95 5.36
N ARG A 166 -20.36 2.75 4.28
CA ARG A 166 -21.65 3.27 3.77
C ARG A 166 -22.56 2.18 3.25
N HIS A 167 -21.97 1.12 2.68
CA HIS A 167 -22.72 -0.02 2.20
C HIS A 167 -23.34 -0.82 3.35
N LEU A 168 -22.55 -1.09 4.40
CA LEU A 168 -22.96 -1.95 5.51
C LEU A 168 -23.82 -1.25 6.55
N HIS A 169 -23.56 0.04 6.82
CA HIS A 169 -24.11 0.72 8.00
C HIS A 169 -24.95 1.94 7.61
N ARG A 170 -26.23 1.91 7.96
CA ARG A 170 -27.13 3.08 7.81
C ARG A 170 -26.67 4.27 8.66
N ASP A 171 -26.08 4.01 9.82
CA ASP A 171 -25.58 5.00 10.79
C ASP A 171 -24.06 5.20 10.73
N HIS A 172 -23.46 5.04 9.54
CA HIS A 172 -22.01 5.04 9.33
C HIS A 172 -21.27 6.25 9.92
N GLY A 173 -21.89 7.42 10.05
CA GLY A 173 -21.24 8.63 10.55
C GLY A 173 -20.62 8.54 11.96
N ARG A 174 -21.11 7.62 12.80
CA ARG A 174 -20.60 7.38 14.17
C ARG A 174 -19.70 6.14 14.29
N ARG A 175 -19.49 5.41 13.19
CA ARG A 175 -18.73 4.16 13.18
C ARG A 175 -17.23 4.42 13.06
N TYR A 176 -16.45 3.46 13.54
CA TYR A 176 -15.02 3.38 13.30
C TYR A 176 -14.80 2.27 12.27
N PRO A 177 -14.41 2.60 11.03
CA PRO A 177 -14.13 1.59 10.03
C PRO A 177 -13.07 0.59 10.53
N HIS A 178 -13.35 -0.69 10.40
CA HIS A 178 -12.54 -1.76 10.96
C HIS A 178 -12.38 -2.95 9.99
N THR A 179 -11.39 -3.80 10.23
CA THR A 179 -11.14 -5.01 9.41
C THR A 179 -12.36 -5.92 9.31
N SER A 180 -13.18 -5.98 10.36
CA SER A 180 -14.46 -6.71 10.35
C SER A 180 -15.45 -6.20 9.32
N ASP A 181 -15.40 -4.92 8.95
CA ASP A 181 -16.26 -4.36 7.90
C ASP A 181 -15.86 -4.90 6.53
N ILE A 182 -14.56 -5.11 6.26
CA ILE A 182 -14.11 -5.76 5.01
C ILE A 182 -14.68 -7.18 4.94
N ARG A 183 -14.59 -7.93 6.05
CA ARG A 183 -15.12 -9.31 6.13
C ARG A 183 -16.62 -9.35 5.86
N ALA A 184 -17.38 -8.47 6.52
CA ALA A 184 -18.82 -8.37 6.34
C ALA A 184 -19.20 -7.97 4.90
N TYR A 185 -18.47 -7.03 4.29
CA TYR A 185 -18.71 -6.60 2.90
C TYR A 185 -18.59 -7.76 1.91
N VAL A 186 -17.49 -8.52 1.99
CA VAL A 186 -17.30 -9.71 1.14
C VAL A 186 -18.35 -10.78 1.44
N HIS A 187 -18.69 -11.01 2.72
CA HIS A 187 -19.71 -11.98 3.12
C HIS A 187 -21.11 -11.64 2.55
N THR A 188 -21.43 -10.36 2.39
CA THR A 188 -22.68 -9.92 1.73
C THR A 188 -22.67 -10.09 0.20
N GLY A 189 -21.65 -10.73 -0.36
CA GLY A 189 -21.52 -10.99 -1.80
C GLY A 189 -21.09 -9.76 -2.61
N GLN A 190 -20.64 -8.69 -1.96
CA GLN A 190 -20.18 -7.50 -2.67
C GLN A 190 -18.82 -7.75 -3.32
N PRO A 191 -18.61 -7.27 -4.56
CA PRO A 191 -17.35 -7.44 -5.24
C PRO A 191 -16.24 -6.64 -4.54
N LEU A 192 -15.13 -7.30 -4.26
CA LEU A 192 -13.86 -6.69 -3.89
C LEU A 192 -12.77 -7.38 -4.72
N ARG A 193 -11.96 -6.59 -5.41
CA ARG A 193 -10.78 -7.11 -6.12
C ARG A 193 -9.53 -6.73 -5.34
N CYS A 194 -8.53 -7.59 -5.44
CA CYS A 194 -7.22 -7.35 -4.85
C CYS A 194 -6.21 -7.05 -5.96
N LEU A 195 -5.61 -5.87 -5.90
CA LEU A 195 -4.42 -5.52 -6.67
C LEU A 195 -3.20 -5.97 -5.86
N ARG A 196 -2.28 -6.73 -6.47
CA ARG A 196 -0.93 -6.93 -5.94
C ARG A 196 0.07 -6.11 -6.73
N VAL A 197 0.96 -5.42 -6.03
CA VAL A 197 2.01 -4.58 -6.60
C VAL A 197 3.36 -5.10 -6.17
N ARG A 198 4.21 -5.50 -7.12
CA ARG A 198 5.57 -5.96 -6.83
C ARG A 198 6.47 -4.81 -6.41
N LEU A 199 7.18 -5.01 -5.30
CA LEU A 199 8.14 -4.08 -4.70
C LEU A 199 9.47 -4.81 -4.49
N GLU A 200 10.49 -4.37 -5.22
CA GLU A 200 11.86 -4.85 -5.09
C GLU A 200 12.52 -4.28 -3.80
N PRO A 201 13.64 -4.84 -3.33
CA PRO A 201 14.44 -4.21 -2.28
C PRO A 201 14.77 -2.74 -2.62
N GLY A 202 14.56 -1.83 -1.66
CA GLY A 202 14.69 -0.38 -1.84
C GLY A 202 13.46 0.32 -2.43
N GLU A 203 12.43 -0.42 -2.80
CA GLU A 203 11.13 0.12 -3.24
C GLU A 203 10.09 0.09 -2.10
N GLY A 204 9.04 0.87 -2.25
CA GLY A 204 8.03 1.02 -1.21
C GLY A 204 6.74 1.68 -1.68
N TYR A 205 5.92 2.06 -0.71
CA TYR A 205 4.70 2.81 -0.97
C TYR A 205 4.42 3.85 0.12
N ILE A 206 3.68 4.89 -0.25
CA ILE A 206 2.95 5.76 0.68
C ILE A 206 1.46 5.57 0.43
N ALA A 207 0.69 5.10 1.41
CA ALA A 207 -0.73 4.82 1.24
C ALA A 207 -1.55 5.17 2.49
N PRO A 208 -2.82 5.59 2.35
CA PRO A 208 -3.75 5.76 3.47
C PRO A 208 -4.29 4.41 3.93
N THR A 209 -3.47 3.62 4.62
CA THR A 209 -3.77 2.22 5.02
C THR A 209 -4.90 2.09 6.06
N GLU A 210 -5.32 3.20 6.68
CA GLU A 210 -6.54 3.26 7.49
C GLU A 210 -7.83 3.40 6.66
N LEU A 211 -7.71 3.73 5.37
CA LEU A 211 -8.82 3.83 4.41
C LEU A 211 -8.80 2.71 3.37
N LEU A 212 -7.63 2.20 3.00
CA LEU A 212 -7.50 1.18 1.97
C LEU A 212 -7.28 -0.19 2.61
N PRO A 213 -8.16 -1.18 2.36
CA PRO A 213 -7.87 -2.57 2.67
C PRO A 213 -6.52 -2.98 2.07
N HIS A 214 -5.64 -3.54 2.88
CA HIS A 214 -4.28 -3.86 2.44
C HIS A 214 -3.68 -5.01 3.24
N ASP A 215 -2.59 -5.58 2.74
CA ASP A 215 -1.63 -6.41 3.49
C ASP A 215 -0.31 -6.49 2.69
N GLY A 216 0.72 -7.14 3.24
CA GLY A 216 1.90 -7.59 2.47
C GLY A 216 1.76 -9.04 2.02
N SER A 217 2.55 -9.44 1.02
CA SER A 217 2.69 -10.84 0.62
C SER A 217 4.11 -11.10 0.10
N THR A 218 4.58 -12.33 0.24
CA THR A 218 5.83 -12.84 -0.36
C THR A 218 5.57 -14.07 -1.21
N THR A 219 4.30 -14.36 -1.55
CA THR A 219 3.90 -15.51 -2.37
C THR A 219 4.67 -15.56 -3.68
N GLY A 220 5.24 -16.72 -3.99
CA GLY A 220 6.04 -16.93 -5.19
C GLY A 220 7.50 -16.49 -5.08
N PHE A 221 7.94 -15.97 -3.92
CA PHE A 221 9.35 -15.71 -3.62
C PHE A 221 9.82 -16.61 -2.48
N GLN A 222 11.03 -17.19 -2.60
CA GLN A 222 11.59 -18.06 -1.56
C GLN A 222 12.32 -17.26 -0.48
N GLU A 223 12.89 -16.12 -0.86
CA GLU A 223 13.58 -15.22 0.05
C GLU A 223 12.59 -14.52 0.99
N SER A 224 13.01 -14.33 2.25
CA SER A 224 12.29 -13.46 3.17
C SER A 224 12.38 -11.98 2.76
N SER A 225 11.36 -11.20 3.11
CA SER A 225 11.37 -9.74 2.97
C SER A 225 11.16 -9.07 4.32
N THR A 226 11.91 -7.99 4.58
CA THR A 226 11.75 -7.12 5.75
C THR A 226 11.16 -5.81 5.28
N ALA A 227 10.02 -5.40 5.85
CA ALA A 227 9.47 -4.07 5.64
C ALA A 227 9.65 -3.20 6.87
N ALA A 228 9.97 -1.93 6.67
CA ALA A 228 9.98 -0.90 7.70
C ALA A 228 8.87 0.13 7.44
N PHE A 229 8.26 0.64 8.49
CA PHE A 229 7.03 1.44 8.43
C PHE A 229 7.14 2.77 9.19
N TRP A 230 6.61 3.83 8.59
CA TRP A 230 6.48 5.14 9.21
C TRP A 230 5.07 5.70 8.98
N LEU A 231 4.64 6.61 9.85
CA LEU A 231 3.36 7.31 9.77
C LEU A 231 3.56 8.83 9.76
N ASP A 232 2.90 9.52 8.82
CA ASP A 232 2.85 10.99 8.76
C ASP A 232 1.79 11.51 7.75
N HIS A 233 1.67 12.83 7.62
CA HIS A 233 0.86 13.53 6.62
C HIS A 233 1.73 14.01 5.44
N TRP A 234 2.34 13.08 4.70
CA TRP A 234 3.13 13.45 3.52
C TRP A 234 2.25 13.94 2.37
N PRO A 235 2.58 15.09 1.74
CA PRO A 235 2.01 15.48 0.46
C PRO A 235 2.20 14.42 -0.63
N VAL A 236 1.42 14.53 -1.69
CA VAL A 236 1.66 13.73 -2.91
C VAL A 236 2.96 14.19 -3.57
N GLY A 237 3.80 13.24 -3.98
CA GLY A 237 5.08 13.49 -4.64
C GLY A 237 6.24 13.77 -3.68
N THR A 238 6.12 13.43 -2.39
CA THR A 238 7.23 13.57 -1.42
C THR A 238 8.44 12.72 -1.79
N LEU A 239 8.25 11.56 -2.42
CA LEU A 239 9.32 10.65 -2.82
C LEU A 239 9.29 10.39 -4.34
N PRO A 240 10.44 10.02 -4.95
CA PRO A 240 10.49 9.63 -6.36
C PRO A 240 9.52 8.49 -6.65
N SER A 241 8.69 8.66 -7.67
CA SER A 241 7.70 7.66 -8.05
C SER A 241 8.28 6.62 -9.03
N LEU A 242 7.86 5.37 -8.84
CA LEU A 242 8.18 4.24 -9.72
C LEU A 242 7.40 4.24 -11.04
N VAL A 243 6.25 4.90 -11.07
CA VAL A 243 5.24 4.77 -12.15
C VAL A 243 4.81 6.12 -12.71
N THR A 244 5.64 7.15 -12.53
CA THR A 244 5.53 8.40 -13.26
C THR A 244 6.73 8.58 -14.17
N SER A 245 6.50 9.01 -15.41
CA SER A 245 7.57 9.46 -16.27
C SER A 245 8.24 10.71 -15.66
N ALA A 246 9.57 10.79 -15.71
CA ALA A 246 10.28 12.01 -15.38
C ALA A 246 9.70 13.15 -16.24
N ARG A 247 9.38 14.30 -15.64
CA ARG A 247 9.07 15.49 -16.44
C ARG A 247 10.27 15.71 -17.38
N PRO A 248 10.09 15.86 -18.70
CA PRO A 248 11.16 16.34 -19.54
C PRO A 248 11.62 17.65 -18.90
N GLY A 249 12.89 17.69 -18.49
CA GLY A 249 13.47 18.88 -17.88
C GLY A 249 13.11 20.07 -18.77
N ARG A 250 12.73 21.20 -18.16
CA ARG A 250 12.70 22.46 -18.90
C ARG A 250 14.11 22.66 -19.43
N GLY A 251 14.33 22.24 -20.68
CA GLY A 251 15.56 22.51 -21.41
C GLY A 251 15.76 24.02 -21.32
N GLY A 252 16.87 24.42 -20.70
CA GLY A 252 17.24 25.82 -20.63
C GLY A 252 17.18 26.36 -22.04
N ALA A 253 16.24 27.27 -22.29
CA ALA A 253 16.28 28.09 -23.47
C ALA A 253 17.60 28.85 -23.39
N GLY A 254 18.60 28.38 -24.14
CA GLY A 254 19.84 29.09 -24.34
C GLY A 254 19.48 30.47 -24.83
N ARG A 255 19.77 31.49 -24.00
CA ARG A 255 19.77 32.86 -24.48
C ARG A 255 20.83 32.93 -25.60
N PRO A 256 20.49 33.40 -26.80
CA PRO A 256 21.52 33.71 -27.78
C PRO A 256 22.37 34.84 -27.19
N SER A 257 23.67 34.59 -27.07
CA SER A 257 24.65 35.63 -26.78
C SER A 257 24.63 36.63 -27.92
N ALA A 258 24.20 37.84 -27.64
CA ALA A 258 24.45 38.97 -28.51
C ALA A 258 25.83 39.58 -28.18
N ARG A 259 26.59 39.81 -29.26
CA ARG A 259 27.86 40.56 -29.39
C ARG A 259 29.14 39.75 -29.24
#